data_AF-A0A3N2AS13-F1
#
_entry.id   AF-A0A3N2AS13-F1
#
_cell.length_a   1.000
_cell.length_b   1.000
_cell.length_c   1.000
_cell.angle_alpha   90.00
_cell.angle_beta   90.00
_cell.angle_gamma   90.00
#
_symmetry.space_group_name_H-M   'P 1'
#
loop_
_entity.id
_entity.type
_entity.pdbx_description
1 polymer ?
#
loop_
_entity_poly.entity_id
_entity_poly.type
_entity_poly.pdbx_seq_one_letter_code
_entity_poly.pdbx_strand_id
1 'polypeptide(L)'
;MSLAYLGAIAVAALGTGALDARYRLALFRDAPRTLLAVVLTALVMVGFDLAAIATGNFRLGASPWMTGIEVLPHLPIEELAFLLFLAYVALVAFTGAERVLVSRRTREAS
;
A
#
# COMPACT_ATOMS: atom_id res chain seq x y z
N MET A 1 -19.31 14.15 4.31
CA MET A 1 -18.18 14.21 3.36
C MET A 1 -16.96 14.62 4.17
N SER A 2 -15.99 13.73 4.34
CA SER A 2 -14.79 13.97 5.15
C SER A 2 -13.55 13.54 4.35
N LEU A 3 -12.41 14.19 4.59
CA LEU A 3 -11.11 13.81 3.99
C LEU A 3 -10.20 13.06 4.97
N ALA A 4 -10.68 12.76 6.18
CA ALA A 4 -9.87 12.21 7.24
C ALA A 4 -9.21 10.86 6.87
N TYR A 5 -9.92 10.00 6.15
CA TYR A 5 -9.35 8.69 5.76
C TYR A 5 -8.24 8.83 4.71
N LEU A 6 -8.47 9.60 3.64
CA LEU A 6 -7.41 9.94 2.68
C LEU A 6 -6.24 10.64 3.35
N GLY A 7 -6.51 11.56 4.28
CA GLY A 7 -5.47 12.24 5.04
C GLY A 7 -4.61 11.28 5.86
N ALA A 8 -5.25 10.31 6.53
CA ALA A 8 -4.54 9.27 7.28
C ALA A 8 -3.68 8.39 6.36
N ILE A 9 -4.22 7.96 5.20
CA ILE A 9 -3.46 7.21 4.19
C ILE A 9 -2.27 8.03 3.70
N ALA A 10 -2.46 9.32 3.39
CA ALA A 10 -1.40 10.19 2.92
C ALA A 10 -0.29 10.36 3.97
N VAL A 11 -0.65 10.60 5.23
CA VAL A 11 0.32 10.70 6.34
C VAL A 11 1.09 9.39 6.51
N ALA A 12 0.40 8.25 6.47
CA ALA A 12 1.05 6.94 6.56
C ALA A 12 1.99 6.69 5.38
N ALA A 13 1.56 6.99 4.15
CA ALA A 13 2.36 6.86 2.95
C ALA A 13 3.61 7.75 2.98
N LEU A 14 3.48 8.99 3.47
CA LEU A 14 4.63 9.90 3.67
C LEU A 14 5.60 9.35 4.72
N GLY A 15 5.08 8.81 5.83
CA GLY A 15 5.91 8.16 6.85
C GLY A 15 6.69 6.96 6.31
N THR A 16 6.01 6.08 5.56
CA THR A 16 6.65 4.95 4.86
C THR A 16 7.67 5.45 3.82
N GLY A 17 7.33 6.48 3.06
CA GLY A 17 8.23 7.13 2.09
C GLY A 17 9.47 7.73 2.73
N ALA A 18 9.35 8.34 3.91
CA ALA A 18 10.48 8.87 4.65
C ALA A 18 11.43 7.76 5.13
N LEU A 19 10.88 6.62 5.59
CA LEU A 19 11.68 5.45 5.94
C LEU A 19 12.39 4.86 4.70
N ASP A 20 11.66 4.73 3.60
CA ASP A 20 12.22 4.26 2.34
C ASP A 20 13.32 5.19 1.82
N ALA A 21 13.13 6.51 1.89
CA ALA A 21 14.16 7.49 1.50
C ALA A 21 15.41 7.39 2.38
N ARG A 22 15.21 7.29 3.69
CA ARG A 22 16.31 7.23 4.68
C ARG A 22 17.16 5.98 4.49
N TYR A 23 16.54 4.84 4.24
CA TYR A 23 17.24 3.55 4.17
C TYR A 23 17.43 3.05 2.74
N ARG A 24 16.86 3.71 1.73
CA ARG A 24 16.85 3.29 0.31
C ARG A 24 16.42 1.84 0.15
N LEU A 25 15.19 1.54 0.51
CA LEU A 25 14.67 0.17 0.59
C LEU A 25 14.06 -0.29 -0.75
N ALA A 26 13.19 0.52 -1.34
CA ALA A 26 12.43 0.23 -2.55
C ALA A 26 12.46 1.40 -3.55
N LEU A 27 11.60 2.40 -3.40
CA LEU A 27 11.38 3.47 -4.39
C LEU A 27 12.65 4.30 -4.60
N PHE A 28 13.33 4.64 -3.51
CA PHE A 28 14.57 5.40 -3.54
C PHE A 28 15.81 4.55 -3.88
N ARG A 29 15.63 3.24 -4.07
CA ARG A 29 16.65 2.32 -4.56
C ARG A 29 16.50 2.06 -6.05
N ASP A 30 15.29 1.75 -6.51
CA ASP A 30 14.95 1.49 -7.91
C ASP A 30 13.47 1.84 -8.14
N ALA A 31 13.21 3.09 -8.56
CA ALA A 31 11.86 3.59 -8.71
C ALA A 31 11.03 2.85 -9.77
N PRO A 32 11.54 2.59 -11.00
CA PRO A 32 10.76 1.88 -12.02
C PRO A 32 10.29 0.50 -11.56
N ARG A 33 11.17 -0.30 -10.96
CA ARG A 33 10.81 -1.65 -10.49
C ARG A 33 9.83 -1.60 -9.32
N THR A 34 10.03 -0.65 -8.41
CA THR A 34 9.14 -0.46 -7.27
C THR A 34 7.74 -0.07 -7.72
N LEU A 35 7.62 0.91 -8.62
CA LEU A 35 6.34 1.33 -9.16
C LEU A 35 5.63 0.20 -9.89
N LEU A 36 6.36 -0.56 -10.72
CA LEU A 36 5.80 -1.71 -11.42
C LEU A 36 5.27 -2.77 -10.43
N ALA A 37 6.06 -3.13 -9.42
CA ALA A 37 5.65 -4.10 -8.41
C ALA A 37 4.40 -3.63 -7.64
N VAL A 38 4.40 -2.38 -7.16
CA VAL A 38 3.28 -1.80 -6.41
C VAL A 38 2.01 -1.77 -7.27
N VAL A 39 2.10 -1.30 -8.51
CA VAL A 39 0.94 -1.23 -9.41
C VAL A 39 0.41 -2.62 -9.74
N LEU A 40 1.27 -3.58 -10.09
CA LEU A 40 0.83 -4.94 -10.38
C LEU A 40 0.17 -5.60 -9.16
N THR A 41 0.75 -5.45 -7.97
CA THR A 41 0.16 -5.97 -6.74
C THR A 41 -1.19 -5.31 -6.46
N ALA A 42 -1.30 -3.99 -6.57
CA ALA A 42 -2.55 -3.28 -6.37
C ALA A 42 -3.63 -3.72 -7.37
N LEU A 43 -3.29 -3.92 -8.65
CA LEU A 43 -4.21 -4.42 -9.67
C LEU A 43 -4.75 -5.82 -9.34
N VAL A 44 -3.88 -6.71 -8.84
CA VAL A 44 -4.31 -8.03 -8.38
C VAL A 44 -5.30 -7.91 -7.21
N MET A 45 -5.00 -7.08 -6.21
CA MET A 45 -5.89 -6.87 -5.06
C MET A 45 -7.24 -6.28 -5.47
N VAL A 46 -7.24 -5.26 -6.33
CA VAL A 46 -8.47 -4.69 -6.90
C VAL A 46 -9.27 -5.75 -7.64
N GLY A 47 -8.62 -6.64 -8.40
CA GLY A 47 -9.29 -7.75 -9.07
C GLY A 47 -10.02 -8.69 -8.12
N PHE A 48 -9.41 -9.01 -6.97
CA PHE A 48 -10.06 -9.79 -5.90
C PHE A 48 -11.23 -9.04 -5.27
N ASP A 49 -11.07 -7.75 -4.97
CA ASP A 49 -12.14 -6.92 -4.39
C ASP A 49 -13.35 -6.86 -5.33
N LEU A 50 -13.12 -6.62 -6.62
CA LEU A 50 -14.18 -6.60 -7.63
C LEU A 50 -14.90 -7.94 -7.75
N ALA A 51 -14.17 -9.06 -7.71
CA ALA A 51 -14.77 -10.39 -7.70
C ALA A 51 -15.63 -10.63 -6.45
N ALA A 52 -15.19 -10.11 -5.30
CA ALA A 52 -15.91 -10.26 -4.04
C ALA A 52 -17.13 -9.33 -3.94
N ILE A 53 -17.09 -8.14 -4.53
CA ILE A 53 -18.25 -7.27 -4.72
C ILE A 53 -19.27 -7.94 -5.65
N ALA A 54 -18.80 -8.48 -6.78
CA ALA A 54 -19.68 -9.12 -7.77
C ALA A 54 -20.42 -10.34 -7.23
N THR A 55 -19.82 -11.06 -6.28
CA THR A 55 -20.45 -12.20 -5.59
C THR A 55 -21.34 -11.78 -4.41
N GLY A 56 -21.38 -10.48 -4.06
CA GLY A 56 -22.13 -9.95 -2.93
C GLY A 56 -21.48 -10.20 -1.57
N ASN A 57 -20.25 -10.72 -1.55
CA ASN A 57 -19.50 -11.01 -0.32
C ASN A 57 -18.96 -9.74 0.34
N PHE A 58 -18.72 -8.68 -0.44
CA PHE A 58 -18.25 -7.39 0.05
C PHE A 58 -19.15 -6.25 -0.38
N ARG A 59 -19.32 -5.28 0.51
CA ARG A 59 -19.78 -3.92 0.20
C ARG A 59 -18.78 -2.96 0.81
N LEU A 60 -17.93 -2.37 -0.02
CA LEU A 60 -17.04 -1.30 0.42
C LEU A 60 -17.86 -0.01 0.41
N GLY A 61 -17.77 0.77 1.50
CA GLY A 61 -18.43 2.07 1.59
C GLY A 61 -19.60 2.12 2.58
N ALA A 62 -19.29 2.55 3.80
CA ALA A 62 -20.20 3.32 4.66
C ALA A 62 -19.41 3.83 5.90
N SER A 63 -18.31 4.55 5.70
CA SER A 63 -17.63 5.23 6.80
C SER A 63 -17.94 6.73 6.76
N PRO A 64 -18.34 7.36 7.88
CA PRO A 64 -18.56 8.80 7.98
C PRO A 64 -17.33 9.64 7.59
N TRP A 65 -16.14 9.02 7.61
CA TRP A 65 -14.85 9.67 7.41
C TRP A 65 -14.41 9.76 5.95
N MET A 66 -15.17 9.15 5.04
CA MET A 66 -14.84 9.07 3.61
C MET A 66 -15.36 10.29 2.85
N THR A 67 -14.75 10.52 1.68
CA THR A 67 -15.12 11.56 0.72
C THR A 67 -16.49 11.30 0.12
N GLY A 68 -16.88 10.02 0.03
CA GLY A 68 -18.08 9.56 -0.68
C GLY A 68 -17.93 9.58 -2.20
N ILE A 69 -16.70 9.71 -2.72
CA ILE A 69 -16.40 9.57 -4.14
C ILE A 69 -16.19 8.09 -4.45
N GLU A 70 -17.08 7.53 -5.27
CA GLU A 70 -16.98 6.17 -5.78
C GLU A 70 -16.38 6.17 -7.19
N VAL A 71 -15.37 5.31 -7.41
CA VAL A 71 -14.75 5.10 -8.72
C VAL A 71 -15.57 4.11 -9.55
N LEU A 72 -16.18 3.13 -8.88
CA LEU A 72 -17.13 2.15 -9.42
C LEU A 72 -18.20 1.90 -8.35
N PRO A 73 -19.42 1.40 -8.67
CA PRO A 73 -20.40 1.11 -7.63
C PRO A 73 -19.82 0.26 -6.50
N HIS A 74 -19.93 0.75 -5.27
CA HIS A 74 -19.36 0.12 -4.07
C HIS A 74 -17.82 0.02 -4.07
N LEU A 75 -17.10 0.85 -4.83
CA LEU A 75 -15.64 0.95 -4.81
C LEU A 75 -15.20 2.41 -4.62
N PRO A 76 -14.98 2.83 -3.37
CA PRO A 76 -14.57 4.19 -3.05
C PRO A 76 -13.13 4.48 -3.47
N ILE A 77 -12.82 5.74 -3.79
CA ILE A 77 -11.46 6.15 -4.20
C ILE A 77 -10.41 5.89 -3.11
N GLU A 78 -10.83 5.98 -1.85
CA GLU A 78 -9.97 5.69 -0.71
C GLU A 78 -9.47 4.26 -0.68
N GLU A 79 -10.26 3.32 -1.20
CA GLU A 79 -9.86 1.92 -1.23
C GLU A 79 -8.73 1.71 -2.24
N LEU A 80 -8.81 2.36 -3.40
CA LEU A 80 -7.70 2.33 -4.37
C LEU A 80 -6.43 2.93 -3.77
N ALA A 81 -6.56 4.05 -3.05
CA ALA A 81 -5.44 4.68 -2.35
C ALA A 81 -4.88 3.75 -1.25
N PHE A 82 -5.75 3.09 -0.50
CA PHE A 82 -5.39 2.14 0.54
C PHE A 82 -4.66 0.93 -0.03
N LEU A 83 -5.15 0.32 -1.11
CA LEU A 83 -4.53 -0.84 -1.75
C LEU A 83 -3.16 -0.50 -2.34
N LEU A 84 -3.02 0.66 -2.98
CA LEU A 84 -1.72 1.16 -3.44
C LEU A 84 -0.75 1.37 -2.27
N PHE A 85 -1.22 2.01 -1.20
CA PHE A 85 -0.43 2.19 0.01
C PHE A 85 -0.05 0.84 0.64
N LEU A 86 -0.98 -0.11 0.71
CA LEU A 86 -0.78 -1.43 1.29
C LEU A 86 0.28 -2.22 0.50
N ALA A 87 0.20 -2.20 -0.83
CA ALA A 87 1.22 -2.79 -1.70
C ALA A 87 2.60 -2.15 -1.48
N TYR A 88 2.65 -0.81 -1.38
CA TYR A 88 3.89 -0.09 -1.15
C TYR A 88 4.51 -0.36 0.23
N VAL A 89 3.73 -0.25 1.31
CA VAL A 89 4.23 -0.49 2.67
C VAL A 89 4.65 -1.94 2.87
N ALA A 90 3.97 -2.91 2.26
CA ALA A 90 4.38 -4.31 2.27
C ALA A 90 5.75 -4.50 1.62
N LEU A 91 6.00 -3.89 0.47
CA LEU A 91 7.29 -3.96 -0.22
C LEU A 91 8.42 -3.30 0.60
N VAL A 92 8.16 -2.13 1.19
CA VAL A 92 9.13 -1.44 2.07
C VAL A 92 9.41 -2.27 3.33
N ALA A 93 8.39 -2.87 3.94
CA ALA A 93 8.56 -3.75 5.10
C ALA A 93 9.36 -5.00 4.75
N PHE A 94 9.07 -5.64 3.62
CA PHE A 94 9.79 -6.82 3.13
C PHE A 94 11.28 -6.54 2.91
N THR A 95 11.60 -5.49 2.15
CA THR A 95 12.99 -5.08 1.87
C THR A 95 13.72 -4.61 3.13
N GLY A 96 13.01 -3.94 4.05
CA GLY A 96 13.52 -3.61 5.38
C GLY A 96 13.89 -4.85 6.20
N ALA A 97 13.01 -5.86 6.23
CA ALA A 97 13.25 -7.12 6.93
C ALA A 97 14.43 -7.89 6.33
N GLU A 98 14.50 -8.00 5.00
CA GLU A 98 15.61 -8.64 4.29
C GLU A 98 16.96 -8.03 4.69
N ARG A 99 17.04 -6.69 4.70
CA ARG A 99 18.26 -5.98 5.10
C ARG A 99 18.68 -6.29 6.54
N VAL A 100 17.73 -6.32 7.47
CA VAL A 100 18.00 -6.64 8.88
C VAL A 100 18.50 -8.07 9.03
N LEU A 101 17.88 -9.02 8.35
CA LEU A 101 18.26 -10.44 8.39
C LEU A 101 19.66 -10.66 7.80
N VAL A 102 19.98 -10.04 6.66
CA VAL A 102 21.32 -10.11 6.04
C VAL A 102 22.38 -9.51 6.98
N SER A 103 22.09 -8.37 7.61
CA SER A 103 23.02 -7.71 8.53
C SER A 103 23.29 -8.51 9.81
N ARG A 104 22.35 -9.37 10.24
CA ARG A 104 22.54 -10.25 11.39
C ARG A 104 23.44 -11.43 11.05
N ARG A 105 23.21 -12.07 9.89
CA ARG A 105 24.02 -13.20 9.43
C ARG A 105 25.50 -12.85 9.27
N THR A 106 25.82 -11.66 8.77
CA THR A 106 27.21 -11.22 8.62
C THR A 106 27.91 -10.97 9.96
N ARG A 107 27.18 -10.61 11.02
CA ARG A 107 27.75 -10.43 12.38
C ARG A 107 27.99 -11.75 13.10
N GLU A 108 27.20 -12.79 12.83
CA GLU A 108 27.39 -14.12 13.42
C GLU A 108 28.56 -14.89 12.78
N ALA A 109 28.93 -14.53 11.53
CA ALA A 109 30.01 -15.15 10.79
C ALA A 109 31.40 -14.51 11.02
N SER A 110 31.48 -13.43 11.80
CA SER A 110 32.70 -12.69 12.15
C SER A 110 33.12 -12.94 13.59
#